data_AF-A0A940CSY9-F1
#
_entry.id   AF-A0A940CSY9-F1
#
_cell.length_a   1.000
_cell.length_b   1.000
_cell.length_c   1.000
_cell.angle_alpha   90.00
_cell.angle_beta   90.00
_cell.angle_gamma   90.00
#
_symmetry.space_group_name_H-M   'P 1'
#
loop_
_entity.id
_entity.type
_entity.pdbx_description
1 polymer ?
#
loop_
_entity_poly.entity_id
_entity_poly.type
_entity_poly.pdbx_seq_one_letter_code
_entity_poly.pdbx_strand_id
1 'polypeptide(L)'
;MSNLDRDIGSDDLKIMDLVKLLQKDKLLIPTFQREFVWEPANIIKLWDSIYRFYPIGSILYWETDSYLHTHRKLGGFVFPHDEDTVRKFKEWKYILDGQQRATSLLISLVGGKGRVKDNEEFDYTLYFDATDASFFFAGELEKRKKTVPEAFLIRVRDVPNWHFNFYKEISSVEGFNEKIEHNLMQLQRIFTDYKVSVIRIRGVDVNEVCEIFERINQEGKKLDPVDIIVARTYRNEDPESGYPGFYLRENLKAFKEILIGSNSRFQNLDELTIIQMFALCLRKQHTKGRNPYGITPKALDNLTTSDFENNWDKCQKTILETIKFLTDQKIHGPGMLPFVYLALPICYYFHENKNPNRDIARQWFWRNAFGLESFSNSSDVYDYCENFFRPLERGEMVEIPPLTISKTRLVQTNYHYRNALSRAVLAFLAKQNPLDFNDPYAVVLDNVYLLLSHAPNLHHIYPQNFLKNVTDLPAGVDQNSLMNICFLRARTNIKIGDKNPLAYFKEFESTRDFDRILESHLIPREFIDKQEFKPEDYREFLFARADWFARRLKDELPDVKVTIVD
;
A
#
# COMPACT_ATOMS: atom_id res chain seq x y z
N MET A 1 -1.96 -8.51 33.60
CA MET A 1 -2.13 -7.76 34.86
C MET A 1 -3.52 -8.05 35.41
N SER A 2 -3.77 -7.87 36.71
CA SER A 2 -5.09 -8.18 37.29
C SER A 2 -6.13 -7.17 36.80
N ASN A 3 -7.35 -7.61 36.49
CA ASN A 3 -8.46 -6.75 36.06
C ASN A 3 -8.95 -5.76 37.14
N LEU A 4 -8.27 -5.66 38.29
CA LEU A 4 -8.73 -4.94 39.49
C LEU A 4 -8.69 -3.40 39.35
N ASP A 5 -7.91 -2.86 38.41
CA ASP A 5 -7.79 -1.39 38.18
C ASP A 5 -8.51 -0.91 36.91
N ARG A 6 -9.33 -1.76 36.26
CA ARG A 6 -10.06 -1.40 35.04
C ARG A 6 -11.27 -0.54 35.36
N ASP A 7 -11.39 0.60 34.67
CA ASP A 7 -12.52 1.51 34.80
C ASP A 7 -13.04 1.93 33.41
N ILE A 8 -14.36 1.90 33.26
CA ILE A 8 -15.07 2.43 32.08
C ILE A 8 -16.05 3.49 32.56
N GLY A 9 -15.81 4.74 32.16
CA GLY A 9 -16.67 5.87 32.47
C GLY A 9 -17.39 6.41 31.24
N SER A 10 -18.52 7.09 31.44
CA SER A 10 -19.23 7.82 30.38
C SER A 10 -19.56 9.24 30.86
N ASP A 11 -19.38 10.21 29.99
CA ASP A 11 -19.70 11.62 30.23
C ASP A 11 -20.26 12.25 28.94
N ASP A 12 -20.77 13.48 29.03
CA ASP A 12 -21.32 14.24 27.91
C ASP A 12 -20.62 15.60 27.78
N LEU A 13 -20.00 15.85 26.64
CA LEU A 13 -19.29 17.11 26.37
C LEU A 13 -20.05 17.97 25.37
N LYS A 14 -20.04 19.29 25.57
CA LYS A 14 -20.44 20.23 24.50
C LYS A 14 -19.41 20.19 23.37
N ILE A 15 -19.85 20.48 22.15
CA ILE A 15 -18.99 20.49 20.95
C ILE A 15 -17.73 21.34 21.17
N MET A 16 -17.88 22.54 21.73
CA MET A 16 -16.76 23.44 21.97
C MET A 16 -15.76 22.92 23.01
N ASP A 17 -16.21 22.13 23.98
CA ASP A 17 -15.34 21.58 25.01
C ASP A 17 -14.52 20.41 24.45
N LEU A 18 -15.15 19.54 23.66
CA LEU A 18 -14.45 18.49 22.90
C LEU A 18 -13.38 19.09 21.97
N VAL A 19 -13.73 20.16 21.23
CA VAL A 19 -12.81 20.84 20.31
C VAL A 19 -11.63 21.47 21.06
N LYS A 20 -11.88 22.08 22.22
CA LYS A 20 -10.79 22.63 23.07
C LYS A 20 -9.85 21.54 23.58
N LEU A 21 -10.36 20.35 23.92
CA LEU A 21 -9.52 19.23 24.34
C LEU A 21 -8.58 18.78 23.21
N LEU A 22 -9.09 18.71 21.99
CA LEU A 22 -8.30 18.38 20.80
C LEU A 22 -7.27 19.47 20.48
N GLN A 23 -7.67 20.75 20.55
CA GLN A 23 -6.78 21.89 20.26
C GLN A 23 -5.62 22.04 21.25
N LYS A 24 -5.79 21.54 22.49
CA LYS A 24 -4.81 21.67 23.58
C LYS A 24 -4.05 20.37 23.87
N ASP A 25 -4.08 19.41 22.93
CA ASP A 25 -3.43 18.10 23.06
C ASP A 25 -3.86 17.32 24.32
N LYS A 26 -5.08 17.56 24.81
CA LYS A 26 -5.69 16.83 25.93
C LYS A 26 -6.46 15.60 25.48
N LEU A 27 -6.78 15.51 24.20
CA LEU A 27 -7.23 14.30 23.51
C LEU A 27 -6.37 14.13 22.26
N LEU A 28 -5.65 13.01 22.21
CA LEU A 28 -4.63 12.70 21.23
C LEU A 28 -5.10 11.59 20.29
N ILE A 29 -4.52 11.53 19.11
CA ILE A 29 -4.79 10.47 18.14
C ILE A 29 -3.50 9.68 17.94
N PRO A 30 -3.44 8.41 18.35
CA PRO A 30 -2.23 7.60 18.27
C PRO A 30 -1.91 7.24 16.81
N THR A 31 -0.62 7.09 16.48
CA THR A 31 -0.14 6.85 15.10
C THR A 31 -0.59 5.52 14.52
N PHE A 32 -0.93 4.54 15.37
CA PHE A 32 -1.46 3.27 14.89
C PHE A 32 -2.86 3.40 14.31
N GLN A 33 -3.59 4.49 14.58
CA GLN A 33 -4.83 4.76 13.86
C GLN A 33 -4.53 5.29 12.47
N ARG A 34 -5.41 4.99 11.51
CA ARG A 34 -5.32 5.52 10.15
C ARG A 34 -5.33 7.06 10.14
N GLU A 35 -4.78 7.63 9.09
CA GLU A 35 -4.93 9.06 8.81
C GLU A 35 -6.42 9.46 8.63
N PHE A 36 -6.69 10.75 8.64
CA PHE A 36 -8.02 11.28 8.36
C PHE A 36 -8.43 10.99 6.90
N VAL A 37 -9.54 10.27 6.70
CA VAL A 37 -9.97 9.78 5.37
C VAL A 37 -11.36 10.25 4.96
N TRP A 38 -12.07 10.99 5.81
CA TRP A 38 -13.40 11.50 5.49
C TRP A 38 -13.34 12.58 4.41
N GLU A 39 -14.21 12.45 3.40
CA GLU A 39 -14.36 13.45 2.36
C GLU A 39 -15.24 14.61 2.85
N PRO A 40 -15.16 15.80 2.22
CA PRO A 40 -16.00 16.95 2.57
C PRO A 40 -17.50 16.60 2.70
N ALA A 41 -18.02 15.74 1.84
CA ALA A 41 -19.40 15.27 1.91
C ALA A 41 -19.74 14.52 3.21
N ASN A 42 -18.81 13.77 3.79
CA ASN A 42 -19.00 13.10 5.08
C ASN A 42 -19.08 14.11 6.22
N ILE A 43 -18.26 15.16 6.17
CA ILE A 43 -18.26 16.24 7.17
C ILE A 43 -19.57 17.02 7.13
N ILE A 44 -20.08 17.35 5.93
CA ILE A 44 -21.39 18.01 5.78
C ILE A 44 -22.52 17.16 6.38
N LYS A 45 -22.53 15.85 6.12
CA LYS A 45 -23.53 14.93 6.71
C LYS A 45 -23.44 14.85 8.23
N LEU A 46 -22.23 14.93 8.80
CA LEU A 46 -22.05 15.00 10.25
C LEU A 46 -22.70 16.26 10.82
N TRP A 47 -22.44 17.43 10.22
CA TRP A 47 -23.02 18.69 10.68
C TRP A 47 -24.53 18.78 10.46
N ASP A 48 -25.07 18.24 9.36
CA ASP A 48 -26.52 18.09 9.17
C ASP A 48 -27.16 17.22 10.26
N SER A 49 -26.50 16.12 10.64
CA SER A 49 -26.96 15.26 11.74
C SER A 49 -27.00 16.02 13.06
N ILE A 50 -25.96 16.82 13.35
CA ILE A 50 -25.88 17.66 14.56
C ILE A 50 -26.96 18.74 14.55
N TYR A 51 -27.15 19.42 13.41
CA TYR A 51 -28.20 20.43 13.23
C TYR A 51 -29.60 19.87 13.48
N ARG A 52 -29.83 18.61 13.09
CA ARG A 52 -31.09 17.89 13.34
C ARG A 52 -31.19 17.26 14.72
N PHE A 53 -30.19 17.43 15.59
CA PHE A 53 -30.10 16.78 16.89
C PHE A 53 -30.12 15.24 16.83
N TYR A 54 -29.65 14.67 15.72
CA TYR A 54 -29.49 13.22 15.59
C TYR A 54 -28.24 12.75 16.35
N PRO A 55 -28.27 11.54 16.94
CA PRO A 55 -27.10 10.98 17.61
C PRO A 55 -25.99 10.70 16.59
N ILE A 56 -24.79 11.24 16.84
CA ILE A 56 -23.61 10.99 15.99
C ILE A 56 -22.74 9.83 16.51
N GLY A 57 -23.20 9.10 17.51
CA GLY A 57 -22.43 8.09 18.26
C GLY A 57 -21.56 8.72 19.36
N SER A 58 -20.70 7.91 19.98
CA SER A 58 -19.81 8.33 21.06
C SER A 58 -18.37 8.56 20.58
N ILE A 59 -17.58 9.26 21.38
CA ILE A 59 -16.11 9.29 21.24
C ILE A 59 -15.53 8.43 22.35
N LEU A 60 -14.90 7.32 21.98
CA LEU A 60 -14.20 6.46 22.93
C LEU A 60 -12.74 6.91 23.04
N TYR A 61 -12.23 7.04 24.26
CA TYR A 61 -10.82 7.35 24.51
C TYR A 61 -10.23 6.56 25.68
N TRP A 62 -8.91 6.37 25.65
CA TRP A 62 -8.14 5.63 26.63
C TRP A 62 -7.22 6.54 27.43
N GLU A 63 -7.36 6.52 28.75
CA GLU A 63 -6.50 7.20 29.72
C GLU A 63 -5.38 6.26 30.18
N THR A 64 -4.13 6.70 30.02
CA THR A 64 -2.94 5.90 30.32
C THR A 64 -1.74 6.75 30.71
N ASP A 65 -0.83 6.17 31.47
CA ASP A 65 0.53 6.65 31.74
C ASP A 65 1.56 6.15 30.70
N SER A 66 1.10 5.44 29.67
CA SER A 66 1.92 5.02 28.55
C SER A 66 1.78 6.02 27.42
N TYR A 67 2.83 6.79 27.16
CA TYR A 67 2.89 7.57 25.93
C TYR A 67 2.83 6.64 24.70
N LEU A 68 2.27 7.14 23.62
CA LEU A 68 2.23 6.56 22.29
C LEU A 68 2.58 7.66 21.30
N HIS A 69 3.28 7.33 20.22
CA HIS A 69 3.41 8.30 19.14
C HIS A 69 2.04 8.75 18.64
N THR A 70 1.92 10.05 18.36
CA THR A 70 0.68 10.68 17.92
C THR A 70 0.82 11.28 16.54
N HIS A 71 -0.28 11.35 15.79
CA HIS A 71 -0.29 12.04 14.52
C HIS A 71 -0.05 13.53 14.74
N ARG A 72 1.07 14.06 14.21
CA ARG A 72 1.37 15.50 14.20
C ARG A 72 0.47 16.31 13.24
N LYS A 73 -0.34 15.61 12.42
CA LYS A 73 -1.26 16.19 11.45
C LYS A 73 -2.66 15.59 11.59
N LEU A 74 -3.68 16.41 11.83
CA LEU A 74 -5.08 15.99 11.78
C LEU A 74 -5.79 16.70 10.64
N GLY A 75 -6.31 15.95 9.66
CA GLY A 75 -7.00 16.55 8.49
C GLY A 75 -6.14 17.52 7.68
N GLY A 76 -4.81 17.38 7.71
CA GLY A 76 -3.87 18.30 7.06
C GLY A 76 -3.41 19.48 7.91
N PHE A 77 -3.97 19.68 9.11
CA PHE A 77 -3.52 20.71 10.05
C PHE A 77 -2.34 20.22 10.88
N VAL A 78 -1.27 20.99 10.91
CA VAL A 78 -0.15 20.83 11.84
C VAL A 78 -0.50 21.57 13.12
N PHE A 79 -0.59 20.85 14.24
CA PHE A 79 -0.79 21.50 15.54
C PHE A 79 0.53 22.18 15.97
N PRO A 80 0.47 23.36 16.59
CA PRO A 80 1.66 24.16 16.90
C PRO A 80 2.53 23.60 18.02
N HIS A 81 2.14 22.51 18.67
CA HIS A 81 2.86 21.96 19.83
C HIS A 81 3.79 20.83 19.38
N ASP A 82 5.05 20.89 19.81
CA ASP A 82 6.04 19.86 19.49
C ASP A 82 5.80 18.57 20.27
N GLU A 83 6.27 17.46 19.71
CA GLU A 83 6.16 16.14 20.33
C GLU A 83 6.87 16.10 21.69
N ASP A 84 7.90 16.92 21.87
CA ASP A 84 8.68 17.04 23.10
C ASP A 84 7.86 17.62 24.27
N THR A 85 6.87 18.45 23.99
CA THR A 85 5.94 18.98 24.98
C THR A 85 4.92 17.92 25.40
N VAL A 86 4.35 17.20 24.43
CA VAL A 86 3.36 16.13 24.69
C VAL A 86 3.99 14.96 25.44
N ARG A 87 5.25 14.61 25.14
CA ARG A 87 6.02 13.56 25.83
C ARG A 87 6.24 13.81 27.32
N LYS A 88 6.12 15.06 27.79
CA LYS A 88 6.31 15.42 29.20
C LYS A 88 5.05 15.30 30.05
N PHE A 89 3.91 14.94 29.45
CA PHE A 89 2.69 14.74 30.24
C PHE A 89 2.86 13.53 31.17
N LYS A 90 2.13 13.52 32.29
CA LYS A 90 2.10 12.37 33.22
C LYS A 90 1.05 11.34 32.83
N GLU A 91 0.05 11.77 32.08
CA GLU A 91 -1.08 10.97 31.64
C GLU A 91 -1.50 11.47 30.26
N TRP A 92 -1.84 10.53 29.38
CA TRP A 92 -2.28 10.76 28.01
C TRP A 92 -3.68 10.20 27.81
N LYS A 93 -4.43 10.84 26.91
CA LYS A 93 -5.78 10.43 26.53
C LYS A 93 -5.84 10.19 25.03
N TYR A 94 -5.95 8.95 24.61
CA TYR A 94 -5.94 8.58 23.19
C TYR A 94 -7.35 8.25 22.71
N ILE A 95 -7.82 8.93 21.67
CA ILE A 95 -9.08 8.55 21.01
C ILE A 95 -8.89 7.15 20.42
N LEU A 96 -9.80 6.23 20.74
CA LEU A 96 -9.88 4.87 20.21
C LEU A 96 -11.00 4.71 19.18
N ASP A 97 -12.13 5.39 19.36
CA ASP A 97 -13.22 5.42 18.36
C ASP A 97 -13.77 6.83 18.20
N GLY A 98 -14.28 7.13 17.01
CA GLY A 98 -14.83 8.44 16.68
C GLY A 98 -13.77 9.48 16.27
N GLN A 99 -12.53 9.05 16.01
CA GLN A 99 -11.44 9.88 15.48
C GLN A 99 -11.90 10.78 14.32
N GLN A 100 -12.55 10.20 13.30
CA GLN A 100 -12.98 10.95 12.12
C GLN A 100 -14.04 12.02 12.46
N ARG A 101 -14.95 11.73 13.39
CA ARG A 101 -15.95 12.70 13.88
C ARG A 101 -15.27 13.83 14.66
N ALA A 102 -14.42 13.47 15.62
CA ALA A 102 -13.67 14.42 16.44
C ALA A 102 -12.80 15.36 15.58
N THR A 103 -12.04 14.81 14.63
CA THR A 103 -11.24 15.59 13.69
C THR A 103 -12.11 16.48 12.80
N SER A 104 -13.25 15.99 12.29
CA SER A 104 -14.16 16.78 11.46
C SER A 104 -14.72 18.00 12.18
N LEU A 105 -15.12 17.84 13.45
CA LEU A 105 -15.58 18.96 14.30
C LEU A 105 -14.47 19.99 14.51
N LEU A 106 -13.26 19.52 14.81
CA LEU A 106 -12.08 20.35 15.00
C LEU A 106 -11.75 21.18 13.76
N ILE A 107 -11.57 20.54 12.60
CA ILE A 107 -11.15 21.23 11.37
C ILE A 107 -12.22 22.19 10.84
N SER A 108 -13.51 21.85 11.02
CA SER A 108 -14.62 22.74 10.63
C SER A 108 -14.65 24.03 11.44
N LEU A 109 -14.28 23.95 12.73
CA LEU A 109 -14.30 25.08 13.67
C LEU A 109 -12.97 25.80 13.78
N VAL A 110 -11.85 25.19 13.44
CA VAL A 110 -10.58 25.92 13.28
C VAL A 110 -10.58 26.64 11.93
N GLY A 111 -11.03 25.95 10.87
CA GLY A 111 -10.94 26.40 9.48
C GLY A 111 -9.51 26.39 8.96
N GLY A 112 -9.30 26.75 7.69
CA GLY A 112 -7.98 26.83 7.06
C GLY A 112 -7.72 25.73 6.02
N LYS A 113 -6.60 25.85 5.31
CA LYS A 113 -6.21 24.93 4.24
C LYS A 113 -5.60 23.64 4.79
N GLY A 114 -6.08 22.51 4.31
CA GLY A 114 -5.52 21.18 4.59
C GLY A 114 -5.66 20.26 3.38
N ARG A 115 -5.17 19.03 3.51
CA ARG A 115 -5.16 18.05 2.42
C ARG A 115 -6.45 17.21 2.40
N VAL A 116 -7.04 17.05 1.23
CA VAL A 116 -8.10 16.08 0.91
C VAL A 116 -7.67 15.33 -0.35
N LYS A 117 -7.40 14.01 -0.25
CA LYS A 117 -6.89 13.18 -1.36
C LYS A 117 -5.66 13.84 -2.03
N ASP A 118 -5.81 14.26 -3.29
CA ASP A 118 -4.78 14.88 -4.12
C ASP A 118 -4.80 16.42 -4.05
N ASN A 119 -5.80 17.02 -3.39
CA ASN A 119 -5.88 18.46 -3.19
C ASN A 119 -5.20 18.85 -1.87
N GLU A 120 -4.03 19.49 -1.95
CA GLU A 120 -3.24 19.90 -0.79
C GLU A 120 -3.72 21.20 -0.13
N GLU A 121 -4.65 21.94 -0.75
CA GLU A 121 -5.08 23.27 -0.32
C GLU A 121 -6.61 23.40 -0.09
N PHE A 122 -7.28 22.32 0.29
CA PHE A 122 -8.72 22.38 0.57
C PHE A 122 -9.01 23.21 1.84
N ASP A 123 -9.83 24.25 1.73
CA ASP A 123 -10.22 25.08 2.87
C ASP A 123 -11.41 24.48 3.62
N TYR A 124 -11.14 23.98 4.84
CA TYR A 124 -12.13 23.37 5.73
C TYR A 124 -13.03 24.38 6.45
N THR A 125 -12.91 25.68 6.16
CA THR A 125 -13.81 26.69 6.74
C THR A 125 -15.25 26.39 6.33
N LEU A 126 -16.06 26.03 7.32
CA LEU A 126 -17.45 25.62 7.15
C LEU A 126 -18.40 26.82 7.30
N TYR A 127 -19.34 26.90 6.36
CA TYR A 127 -20.43 27.85 6.35
C TYR A 127 -21.78 27.15 6.41
N PHE A 128 -22.79 27.88 6.86
CA PHE A 128 -24.18 27.49 6.90
C PHE A 128 -25.04 28.52 6.18
N ASP A 129 -25.89 28.07 5.28
CA ASP A 129 -26.84 28.91 4.56
C ASP A 129 -28.17 28.93 5.30
N ALA A 130 -28.49 30.07 5.91
CA ALA A 130 -29.70 30.19 6.72
C ALA A 130 -30.99 30.16 5.89
N THR A 131 -30.92 30.30 4.56
CA THR A 131 -32.10 30.33 3.68
C THR A 131 -32.65 28.93 3.39
N ASP A 132 -31.77 27.93 3.28
CA ASP A 132 -32.11 26.54 2.97
C ASP A 132 -31.68 25.52 4.03
N ALA A 133 -31.00 25.98 5.08
CA ALA A 133 -30.47 25.17 6.18
C ALA A 133 -29.42 24.13 5.74
N SER A 134 -28.56 24.48 4.78
CA SER A 134 -27.48 23.60 4.31
C SER A 134 -26.09 24.07 4.74
N PHE A 135 -25.20 23.10 5.00
CA PHE A 135 -23.78 23.35 5.23
C PHE A 135 -22.98 23.26 3.94
N PHE A 136 -21.94 24.08 3.81
CA PHE A 136 -21.03 24.09 2.66
C PHE A 136 -19.63 24.60 3.06
N PHE A 137 -18.62 24.32 2.24
CA PHE A 137 -17.25 24.78 2.50
C PHE A 137 -16.90 26.07 1.75
N ALA A 138 -15.86 26.77 2.20
CA ALA A 138 -15.44 28.08 1.69
C ALA A 138 -15.27 28.15 0.15
N GLY A 139 -14.89 27.05 -0.50
CA GLY A 139 -14.77 26.98 -1.96
C GLY A 139 -16.08 27.29 -2.72
N GLU A 140 -17.24 27.16 -2.07
CA GLU A 140 -18.55 27.47 -2.67
C GLU A 140 -19.07 28.88 -2.33
N LEU A 141 -18.37 29.63 -1.47
CA LEU A 141 -18.85 30.90 -0.92
C LEU A 141 -19.17 31.94 -2.02
N GLU A 142 -18.22 32.19 -2.93
CA GLU A 142 -18.38 33.16 -4.02
C GLU A 142 -19.49 32.76 -5.00
N LYS A 143 -19.78 31.47 -5.13
CA LYS A 143 -20.90 30.99 -5.94
C LYS A 143 -22.23 31.30 -5.26
N ARG A 144 -22.34 31.06 -3.95
CA ARG A 144 -23.58 31.29 -3.19
C ARG A 144 -23.91 32.77 -2.99
N LYS A 145 -22.91 33.64 -2.84
CA LYS A 145 -23.10 35.11 -2.77
C LYS A 145 -23.86 35.71 -3.96
N LYS A 146 -23.88 35.01 -5.12
CA LYS A 146 -24.64 35.44 -6.30
C LYS A 146 -26.15 35.32 -6.14
N THR A 147 -26.62 34.46 -5.24
CA THR A 147 -28.03 34.11 -5.07
C THR A 147 -28.55 34.36 -3.66
N VAL A 148 -27.66 34.42 -2.65
CA VAL A 148 -28.00 34.59 -1.24
C VAL A 148 -27.23 35.78 -0.67
N PRO A 149 -27.89 36.71 0.06
CA PRO A 149 -27.20 37.78 0.77
C PRO A 149 -26.10 37.23 1.69
N GLU A 150 -24.92 37.85 1.65
CA GLU A 150 -23.75 37.40 2.42
C GLU A 150 -24.02 37.30 3.92
N ALA A 151 -24.88 38.16 4.46
CA ALA A 151 -25.26 38.14 5.87
C ALA A 151 -26.01 36.85 6.30
N PHE A 152 -26.60 36.10 5.36
CA PHE A 152 -27.27 34.81 5.65
C PHE A 152 -26.34 33.60 5.44
N LEU A 153 -25.11 33.83 4.98
CA LEU A 153 -24.07 32.81 4.83
C LEU A 153 -23.16 32.82 6.05
N ILE A 154 -23.54 32.06 7.06
CA ILE A 154 -22.95 32.09 8.40
C ILE A 154 -21.70 31.23 8.46
N ARG A 155 -20.57 31.81 8.88
CA ARG A 155 -19.41 31.00 9.26
C ARG A 155 -19.67 30.28 10.58
N VAL A 156 -19.64 28.95 10.57
CA VAL A 156 -20.05 28.12 11.71
C VAL A 156 -19.21 28.38 12.97
N ARG A 157 -17.91 28.67 12.79
CA ARG A 157 -16.99 29.00 13.89
C ARG A 157 -17.42 30.23 14.73
N ASP A 158 -18.17 31.14 14.15
CA ASP A 158 -18.51 32.42 14.79
C ASP A 158 -19.79 32.32 15.63
N VAL A 159 -20.60 31.28 15.41
CA VAL A 159 -21.89 31.01 16.08
C VAL A 159 -21.79 30.95 17.62
N PRO A 160 -20.80 30.29 18.24
CA PRO A 160 -20.67 30.27 19.70
C PRO A 160 -20.48 31.65 20.32
N ASN A 161 -20.06 32.65 19.54
CA ASN A 161 -19.84 34.02 19.98
C ASN A 161 -21.00 34.95 19.62
N TRP A 162 -22.18 34.41 19.28
CA TRP A 162 -23.36 35.22 19.04
C TRP A 162 -23.93 35.79 20.33
N HIS A 163 -24.28 37.08 20.27
CA HIS A 163 -24.91 37.83 21.35
C HIS A 163 -26.13 38.56 20.79
N PHE A 164 -26.85 39.30 21.65
CA PHE A 164 -28.03 40.07 21.27
C PHE A 164 -27.81 40.97 20.03
N ASN A 165 -26.61 41.57 19.89
CA ASN A 165 -26.29 42.45 18.75
C ASN A 165 -26.35 41.72 17.40
N PHE A 166 -25.93 40.45 17.33
CA PHE A 166 -25.97 39.68 16.09
C PHE A 166 -27.40 39.56 15.56
N TYR A 167 -28.35 39.21 16.42
CA TYR A 167 -29.76 39.07 16.05
C TYR A 167 -30.40 40.41 15.65
N LYS A 168 -29.98 41.51 16.28
CA LYS A 168 -30.42 42.86 15.91
C LYS A 168 -29.91 43.27 14.53
N GLU A 169 -28.66 42.96 14.22
CA GLU A 169 -28.05 43.27 12.93
C GLU A 169 -28.66 42.43 11.80
N ILE A 170 -28.77 41.11 11.98
CA ILE A 170 -29.24 40.20 10.94
C ILE A 170 -30.73 40.35 10.62
N SER A 171 -31.56 40.72 11.62
CA SER A 171 -32.99 41.00 11.40
C SER A 171 -33.25 42.28 10.60
N SER A 172 -32.24 43.16 10.48
CA SER A 172 -32.32 44.38 9.67
C SER A 172 -31.94 44.14 8.20
N VAL A 173 -31.52 42.93 7.83
CA VAL A 173 -31.10 42.58 6.47
C VAL A 173 -32.31 42.30 5.58
N GLU A 174 -32.31 42.84 4.36
CA GLU A 174 -33.36 42.57 3.38
C GLU A 174 -33.50 41.07 3.07
N GLY A 175 -34.73 40.57 3.09
CA GLY A 175 -35.04 39.14 2.88
C GLY A 175 -35.08 38.30 4.15
N PHE A 176 -34.76 38.87 5.32
CA PHE A 176 -34.93 38.20 6.61
C PHE A 176 -36.41 37.82 6.84
N ASN A 177 -36.65 36.62 7.34
CA ASN A 177 -37.98 36.07 7.57
C ASN A 177 -37.95 35.00 8.68
N GLU A 178 -39.12 34.54 9.11
CA GLU A 178 -39.26 33.56 10.20
C GLU A 178 -38.51 32.24 9.95
N LYS A 179 -38.39 31.79 8.70
CA LYS A 179 -37.64 30.57 8.36
C LYS A 179 -36.14 30.77 8.61
N ILE A 180 -35.59 31.91 8.20
CA ILE A 180 -34.19 32.26 8.45
C ILE A 180 -33.94 32.39 9.94
N GLU A 181 -34.81 33.10 10.67
CA GLU A 181 -34.73 33.24 12.12
C GLU A 181 -34.70 31.88 12.82
N HIS A 182 -35.65 30.99 12.48
CA HIS A 182 -35.71 29.64 13.01
C HIS A 182 -34.42 28.86 12.74
N ASN A 183 -33.89 28.93 11.51
CA ASN A 183 -32.67 28.22 11.15
C ASN A 183 -31.45 28.74 11.92
N LEU A 184 -31.34 30.05 12.15
CA LEU A 184 -30.28 30.66 12.94
C LEU A 184 -30.40 30.25 14.42
N MET A 185 -31.60 30.29 14.99
CA MET A 185 -31.84 29.82 16.36
C MET A 185 -31.46 28.34 16.52
N GLN A 186 -31.86 27.50 15.57
CA GLN A 186 -31.51 26.08 15.56
C GLN A 186 -30.00 25.86 15.44
N LEU A 187 -29.32 26.64 14.59
CA LEU A 187 -27.87 26.60 14.47
C LEU A 187 -27.18 27.00 15.78
N GLN A 188 -27.67 28.01 16.48
CA GLN A 188 -27.12 28.41 17.78
C GLN A 188 -27.28 27.30 18.83
N ARG A 189 -28.44 26.62 18.83
CA ARG A 189 -28.75 25.55 19.79
C ARG A 189 -27.79 24.37 19.75
N ILE A 190 -27.17 24.08 18.59
CA ILE A 190 -26.19 22.98 18.53
C ILE A 190 -24.96 23.24 19.42
N PHE A 191 -24.64 24.51 19.73
CA PHE A 191 -23.51 24.85 20.58
C PHE A 191 -23.90 24.99 22.06
N THR A 192 -25.17 25.26 22.36
CA THR A 192 -25.65 25.41 23.74
C THR A 192 -26.16 24.10 24.33
N ASP A 193 -26.90 23.33 23.52
CA ASP A 193 -27.76 22.23 23.98
C ASP A 193 -27.26 20.86 23.51
N TYR A 194 -26.63 20.76 22.33
CA TYR A 194 -26.16 19.47 21.81
C TYR A 194 -24.94 18.99 22.59
N LYS A 195 -24.98 17.72 23.00
CA LYS A 195 -23.91 17.06 23.75
C LYS A 195 -23.42 15.82 23.01
N VAL A 196 -22.11 15.66 22.97
CA VAL A 196 -21.41 14.50 22.42
C VAL A 196 -21.09 13.55 23.57
N SER A 197 -21.60 12.32 23.47
CA SER A 197 -21.27 11.28 24.45
C SER A 197 -19.80 10.88 24.32
N VAL A 198 -19.07 10.86 25.43
CA VAL A 198 -17.68 10.42 25.50
C VAL A 198 -17.54 9.26 26.47
N ILE A 199 -16.78 8.25 26.07
CA ILE A 199 -16.55 7.04 26.87
C ILE A 199 -15.05 6.99 27.18
N ARG A 200 -14.72 6.85 28.46
CA ARG A 200 -13.35 6.70 28.97
C ARG A 200 -13.07 5.24 29.28
N ILE A 201 -11.88 4.77 28.91
CA ILE A 201 -11.30 3.50 29.39
C ILE A 201 -10.00 3.80 30.16
N ARG A 202 -9.79 3.14 31.30
CA ARG A 202 -8.56 3.20 32.10
C ARG A 202 -8.18 1.81 32.62
N GLY A 203 -6.90 1.60 32.94
CA GLY A 203 -6.41 0.35 33.54
C GLY A 203 -6.22 -0.79 32.54
N VAL A 204 -6.04 -0.44 31.27
CA VAL A 204 -5.87 -1.35 30.13
C VAL A 204 -4.49 -1.07 29.52
N ASP A 205 -3.77 -2.11 29.09
CA ASP A 205 -2.48 -1.97 28.41
C ASP A 205 -2.61 -1.76 26.89
N VAL A 206 -1.50 -1.45 26.22
CA VAL A 206 -1.49 -1.18 24.76
C VAL A 206 -2.01 -2.35 23.94
N ASN A 207 -1.70 -3.60 24.33
CA ASN A 207 -2.13 -4.79 23.58
C ASN A 207 -3.65 -4.96 23.68
N GLU A 208 -4.19 -4.86 24.89
CA GLU A 208 -5.61 -4.95 25.14
C GLU A 208 -6.39 -3.80 24.48
N VAL A 209 -5.82 -2.59 24.45
CA VAL A 209 -6.41 -1.43 23.75
C VAL A 209 -6.49 -1.67 22.25
N CYS A 210 -5.47 -2.27 21.63
CA CYS A 210 -5.52 -2.65 20.23
C CYS A 210 -6.65 -3.65 19.97
N GLU A 211 -6.84 -4.65 20.84
CA GLU A 211 -7.96 -5.59 20.73
C GLU A 211 -9.32 -4.91 20.88
N ILE A 212 -9.47 -3.99 21.84
CA ILE A 212 -10.70 -3.22 22.04
C ILE A 212 -11.00 -2.41 20.77
N PHE A 213 -10.00 -1.75 20.20
CA PHE A 213 -10.12 -1.02 18.95
C PHE A 213 -10.60 -1.93 17.82
N GLU A 214 -9.97 -3.09 17.63
CA GLU A 214 -10.34 -4.03 16.56
C GLU A 214 -11.77 -4.55 16.70
N ARG A 215 -12.20 -4.83 17.93
CA ARG A 215 -13.56 -5.32 18.21
C ARG A 215 -14.62 -4.26 17.98
N ILE A 216 -14.33 -3.00 18.28
CA ILE A 216 -15.26 -1.89 18.05
C ILE A 216 -15.33 -1.51 16.57
N ASN A 217 -14.20 -1.59 15.86
CA ASN A 217 -14.14 -1.27 14.43
C ASN A 217 -14.56 -2.42 13.50
N GLN A 218 -15.36 -3.40 13.98
CA GLN A 218 -15.77 -4.57 13.19
C GLN A 218 -16.57 -4.24 11.92
N GLU A 219 -17.30 -3.12 11.89
CA GLU A 219 -18.04 -2.64 10.70
C GLU A 219 -17.24 -1.58 9.89
N GLY A 220 -16.05 -1.19 10.36
CA GLY A 220 -15.18 -0.19 9.75
C GLY A 220 -14.02 -0.77 8.94
N LYS A 221 -13.12 0.10 8.47
CA LYS A 221 -11.87 -0.34 7.83
C LYS A 221 -10.94 -0.89 8.92
N LYS A 222 -10.56 -2.17 8.84
CA LYS A 222 -9.62 -2.82 9.75
C LYS A 222 -8.30 -2.04 9.83
N LEU A 223 -7.65 -2.07 11.00
CA LEU A 223 -6.28 -1.61 11.19
C LEU A 223 -5.34 -2.30 10.20
N ASP A 224 -4.34 -1.56 9.72
CA ASP A 224 -3.27 -2.18 8.97
C ASP A 224 -2.45 -3.07 9.93
N PRO A 225 -2.11 -4.33 9.54
CA PRO A 225 -1.28 -5.20 10.38
C PRO A 225 0.03 -4.57 10.82
N VAL A 226 0.64 -3.70 10.00
CA VAL A 226 1.88 -3.00 10.34
C VAL A 226 1.67 -2.04 11.49
N ASP A 227 0.57 -1.28 11.48
CA ASP A 227 0.26 -0.30 12.52
C ASP A 227 0.05 -0.98 13.88
N ILE A 228 -0.55 -2.17 13.91
CA ILE A 228 -0.69 -2.98 15.13
C ILE A 228 0.69 -3.39 15.66
N ILE A 229 1.57 -3.91 14.81
CA ILE A 229 2.91 -4.35 15.23
C ILE A 229 3.72 -3.15 15.74
N VAL A 230 3.63 -2.00 15.06
CA VAL A 230 4.27 -0.74 15.49
C VAL A 230 3.75 -0.30 16.87
N ALA A 231 2.43 -0.37 17.11
CA ALA A 231 1.86 -0.03 18.40
C ALA A 231 2.35 -0.94 19.53
N ARG A 232 2.32 -2.26 19.30
CA ARG A 232 2.64 -3.27 20.32
C ARG A 232 4.11 -3.32 20.67
N THR A 233 4.98 -2.98 19.72
CA THR A 233 6.42 -2.94 19.91
C THR A 233 6.90 -1.61 20.46
N TYR A 234 6.03 -0.59 20.52
CA TYR A 234 6.40 0.72 21.04
C TYR A 234 6.81 0.66 22.51
N ARG A 235 7.89 1.36 22.85
CA ARG A 235 8.32 1.55 24.24
C ARG A 235 8.78 2.98 24.45
N ASN A 236 8.32 3.58 25.53
CA ASN A 236 8.80 4.89 25.95
C ASN A 236 10.23 4.82 26.44
N GLU A 237 10.96 5.91 26.22
CA GLU A 237 12.20 6.13 26.94
C GLU A 237 11.87 6.35 28.42
N ASP A 238 12.59 5.65 29.29
CA ASP A 238 12.50 5.83 30.72
C ASP A 238 13.81 6.46 31.23
N PRO A 239 13.81 7.78 31.49
CA PRO A 239 14.99 8.48 31.97
C PRO A 239 15.52 8.00 33.32
N GLU A 240 14.67 7.39 34.17
CA GLU A 240 15.06 6.96 35.52
C GLU A 240 15.74 5.58 35.50
N SER A 241 15.24 4.66 34.66
CA SER A 241 15.84 3.33 34.51
C SER A 241 16.95 3.28 33.44
N GLY A 242 17.07 4.30 32.60
CA GLY A 242 18.04 4.39 31.51
C GLY A 242 17.71 3.49 30.32
N TYR A 243 16.49 2.95 30.25
CA TYR A 243 16.06 2.14 29.13
C TYR A 243 15.71 3.02 27.92
N PRO A 244 16.30 2.76 26.74
CA PRO A 244 16.03 3.55 25.55
C PRO A 244 14.59 3.33 25.09
N GLY A 245 13.99 4.40 24.56
CA GLY A 245 12.73 4.30 23.83
C GLY A 245 12.91 3.51 22.54
N PHE A 246 11.83 2.89 22.05
CA PHE A 246 11.84 2.13 20.81
C PHE A 246 10.60 2.44 19.97
N TYR A 247 10.82 2.73 18.68
CA TYR A 247 9.75 2.95 17.72
C TYR A 247 10.07 2.31 16.36
N LEU A 248 9.39 1.20 16.06
CA LEU A 248 9.62 0.41 14.84
C LEU A 248 9.49 1.23 13.53
N ARG A 249 8.66 2.28 13.52
CA ARG A 249 8.46 3.10 12.31
C ARG A 249 9.72 3.86 11.91
N GLU A 250 10.58 4.21 12.87
CA GLU A 250 11.88 4.83 12.58
C GLU A 250 12.82 3.83 11.91
N ASN A 251 12.88 2.60 12.40
CA ASN A 251 13.63 1.50 11.78
C ASN A 251 13.15 1.23 10.35
N LEU A 252 11.84 1.12 10.11
CA LEU A 252 11.25 0.92 8.78
C LEU A 252 11.55 2.09 7.83
N LYS A 253 11.45 3.33 8.33
CA LYS A 253 11.76 4.53 7.56
C LYS A 253 13.24 4.58 7.17
N ALA A 254 14.15 4.36 8.13
CA ALA A 254 15.58 4.32 7.88
C ALA A 254 15.94 3.23 6.86
N PHE A 255 15.30 2.05 6.94
CA PHE A 255 15.46 1.00 5.95
C PHE A 255 15.01 1.42 4.54
N LYS A 256 13.84 2.06 4.41
CA LYS A 256 13.36 2.59 3.13
C LYS A 256 14.28 3.68 2.58
N GLU A 257 14.82 4.55 3.44
CA GLU A 257 15.81 5.56 3.05
C GLU A 257 17.09 4.93 2.48
N ILE A 258 17.54 3.80 3.02
CA ILE A 258 18.67 3.02 2.44
C ILE A 258 18.32 2.53 1.02
N LEU A 259 17.11 2.00 0.82
CA LEU A 259 16.67 1.54 -0.50
C LEU A 259 16.57 2.69 -1.52
N ILE A 260 16.04 3.84 -1.10
CA ILE A 260 15.95 5.04 -1.94
C ILE A 260 17.34 5.58 -2.26
N GLY A 261 18.20 5.73 -1.24
CA GLY A 261 19.57 6.25 -1.39
C GLY A 261 20.47 5.36 -2.25
N SER A 262 20.20 4.07 -2.32
CA SER A 262 20.88 3.11 -3.21
C SER A 262 20.26 3.01 -4.61
N ASN A 263 19.24 3.82 -4.94
CA ASN A 263 18.47 3.74 -6.17
C ASN A 263 17.94 2.32 -6.44
N SER A 264 17.55 1.62 -5.36
CA SER A 264 17.07 0.25 -5.43
C SER A 264 15.70 0.19 -6.11
N ARG A 265 15.53 -0.79 -7.00
CA ARG A 265 14.23 -1.11 -7.61
C ARG A 265 13.20 -1.59 -6.59
N PHE A 266 13.63 -1.92 -5.37
CA PHE A 266 12.79 -2.34 -4.26
C PHE A 266 12.41 -1.20 -3.30
N GLN A 267 12.62 0.07 -3.65
CA GLN A 267 12.26 1.22 -2.80
C GLN A 267 10.81 1.24 -2.32
N ASN A 268 9.87 0.69 -3.11
CA ASN A 268 8.45 0.58 -2.78
C ASN A 268 8.08 -0.78 -2.17
N LEU A 269 9.05 -1.48 -1.55
CA LEU A 269 8.76 -2.71 -0.83
C LEU A 269 7.83 -2.42 0.35
N ASP A 270 6.79 -3.24 0.46
CA ASP A 270 5.77 -3.10 1.47
C ASP A 270 6.32 -3.39 2.88
N GLU A 271 5.89 -2.59 3.87
CA GLU A 271 6.39 -2.69 5.25
C GLU A 271 6.04 -4.03 5.89
N LEU A 272 4.87 -4.60 5.57
CA LEU A 272 4.49 -5.93 6.05
C LEU A 272 5.46 -6.98 5.53
N THR A 273 5.92 -6.86 4.28
CA THR A 273 6.90 -7.79 3.70
C THR A 273 8.24 -7.70 4.42
N ILE A 274 8.69 -6.49 4.78
CA ILE A 274 9.92 -6.27 5.55
C ILE A 274 9.80 -6.94 6.92
N ILE A 275 8.68 -6.75 7.61
CA ILE A 275 8.44 -7.37 8.92
C ILE A 275 8.30 -8.90 8.81
N GLN A 276 7.68 -9.43 7.75
CA GLN A 276 7.60 -10.87 7.50
C GLN A 276 8.98 -11.50 7.27
N MET A 277 9.86 -10.81 6.53
CA MET A 277 11.25 -11.24 6.36
C MET A 277 12.00 -11.22 7.69
N PHE A 278 11.84 -10.16 8.49
CA PHE A 278 12.38 -10.06 9.85
C PHE A 278 11.90 -11.23 10.73
N ALA A 279 10.60 -11.54 10.72
CA ALA A 279 10.03 -12.65 11.48
C ALA A 279 10.61 -14.01 11.05
N LEU A 280 10.93 -14.20 9.76
CA LEU A 280 11.57 -15.44 9.30
C LEU A 280 13.04 -15.56 9.73
N CYS A 281 13.77 -14.45 9.84
CA CYS A 281 15.09 -14.47 10.45
C CYS A 281 15.04 -14.99 11.89
N LEU A 282 14.10 -14.49 12.71
CA LEU A 282 13.90 -14.98 14.08
C LEU A 282 13.39 -16.42 14.13
N ARG A 283 12.49 -16.78 13.21
CA ARG A 283 12.00 -18.15 13.05
C ARG A 283 13.16 -19.13 12.91
N LYS A 284 14.19 -18.78 12.14
CA LYS A 284 15.39 -19.63 11.95
C LYS A 284 16.15 -19.85 13.24
N GLN A 285 16.35 -18.79 14.02
CA GLN A 285 17.09 -18.85 15.29
C GLN A 285 16.33 -19.66 16.35
N HIS A 286 15.00 -19.68 16.29
CA HIS A 286 14.17 -20.39 17.24
C HIS A 286 14.15 -21.90 16.99
N THR A 287 14.84 -22.66 17.86
CA THR A 287 15.04 -24.11 17.74
C THR A 287 14.30 -24.95 18.78
N LYS A 288 13.66 -24.33 19.79
CA LYS A 288 13.08 -25.04 20.94
C LYS A 288 11.57 -24.86 21.05
N GLY A 289 10.82 -25.94 21.04
CA GLY A 289 9.35 -25.88 21.20
C GLY A 289 8.64 -25.33 19.97
N ARG A 290 7.37 -24.95 20.13
CA ARG A 290 6.55 -24.40 19.03
C ARG A 290 7.08 -23.02 18.64
N ASN A 291 7.39 -22.84 17.36
CA ASN A 291 7.92 -21.57 16.87
C ASN A 291 6.86 -20.46 16.93
N PRO A 292 7.10 -19.36 17.67
CA PRO A 292 6.15 -18.25 17.79
C PRO A 292 6.18 -17.32 16.57
N TYR A 293 7.27 -17.34 15.79
CA TYR A 293 7.48 -16.42 14.69
C TYR A 293 6.91 -16.99 13.37
N GLY A 294 6.05 -16.20 12.73
CA GLY A 294 5.42 -16.54 11.47
C GLY A 294 5.11 -15.29 10.65
N ILE A 295 4.54 -15.49 9.47
CA ILE A 295 4.31 -14.43 8.47
C ILE A 295 2.85 -13.99 8.37
N THR A 296 1.92 -14.68 9.06
CA THR A 296 0.52 -14.26 9.10
C THR A 296 0.35 -13.10 10.08
N PRO A 297 -0.63 -12.19 9.89
CA PRO A 297 -0.85 -11.07 10.82
C PRO A 297 -0.89 -11.52 12.29
N LYS A 298 -1.67 -12.57 12.58
CA LYS A 298 -1.78 -13.17 13.92
C LYS A 298 -0.48 -13.78 14.47
N ALA A 299 0.45 -14.19 13.62
CA ALA A 299 1.76 -14.68 14.08
C ALA A 299 2.74 -13.53 14.30
N LEU A 300 2.65 -12.46 13.51
CA LEU A 300 3.47 -11.25 13.65
C LEU A 300 3.17 -10.49 14.95
N ASP A 301 1.97 -10.66 15.48
CA ASP A 301 1.55 -10.27 16.82
C ASP A 301 2.43 -10.82 17.96
N ASN A 302 3.23 -11.86 17.72
CA ASN A 302 4.15 -12.40 18.71
C ASN A 302 5.50 -11.65 18.75
N LEU A 303 5.75 -10.72 17.83
CA LEU A 303 6.98 -9.93 17.81
C LEU A 303 6.98 -8.92 18.96
N THR A 304 8.09 -8.86 19.69
CA THR A 304 8.28 -7.98 20.84
C THR A 304 9.26 -6.86 20.53
N THR A 305 9.26 -5.80 21.34
CA THR A 305 10.28 -4.73 21.29
C THR A 305 11.70 -5.31 21.32
N SER A 306 11.96 -6.23 22.25
CA SER A 306 13.27 -6.87 22.43
C SER A 306 13.70 -7.70 21.21
N ASP A 307 12.76 -8.29 20.48
CA ASP A 307 13.09 -9.02 19.24
C ASP A 307 13.72 -8.06 18.22
N PHE A 308 13.11 -6.89 18.01
CA PHE A 308 13.60 -5.87 17.10
C PHE A 308 14.94 -5.29 17.57
N GLU A 309 15.05 -4.86 18.82
CA GLU A 309 16.28 -4.25 19.34
C GLU A 309 17.50 -5.16 19.21
N ASN A 310 17.33 -6.44 19.51
CA ASN A 310 18.45 -7.39 19.52
C ASN A 310 18.84 -7.89 18.13
N ASN A 311 17.93 -7.82 17.15
CA ASN A 311 18.11 -8.49 15.86
C ASN A 311 18.00 -7.58 14.63
N TRP A 312 17.57 -6.33 14.77
CA TRP A 312 17.31 -5.44 13.63
C TRP A 312 18.48 -5.36 12.66
N ASP A 313 19.69 -5.03 13.14
CA ASP A 313 20.84 -4.84 12.26
C ASP A 313 21.22 -6.09 11.46
N LYS A 314 21.15 -7.27 12.09
CA LYS A 314 21.46 -8.55 11.43
C LYS A 314 20.38 -8.91 10.41
N CYS A 315 19.12 -8.76 10.79
CA CYS A 315 17.99 -9.03 9.93
C CYS A 315 17.96 -8.04 8.75
N GLN A 316 18.20 -6.76 8.99
CA GLN A 316 18.27 -5.72 7.98
C GLN A 316 19.31 -6.06 6.91
N LYS A 317 20.53 -6.47 7.31
CA LYS A 317 21.57 -6.93 6.38
C LYS A 317 21.11 -8.12 5.53
N THR A 318 20.44 -9.08 6.17
CA THR A 318 19.88 -10.26 5.49
C THR A 318 18.79 -9.88 4.47
N ILE A 319 17.92 -8.94 4.83
CA ILE A 319 16.84 -8.44 3.94
C ILE A 319 17.46 -7.73 2.74
N LEU A 320 18.47 -6.88 2.95
CA LEU A 320 19.20 -6.23 1.85
C LEU A 320 19.90 -7.25 0.95
N GLU A 321 20.48 -8.30 1.52
CA GLU A 321 21.10 -9.40 0.75
C GLU A 321 20.07 -10.18 -0.08
N THR A 322 18.87 -10.38 0.46
CA THR A 322 17.75 -10.99 -0.24
C THR A 322 17.30 -10.12 -1.41
N ILE A 323 17.13 -8.81 -1.19
CA ILE A 323 16.80 -7.84 -2.24
C ILE A 323 17.88 -7.84 -3.33
N LYS A 324 19.16 -7.89 -2.94
CA LYS A 324 20.28 -7.99 -3.88
C LYS A 324 20.18 -9.25 -4.72
N PHE A 325 19.93 -10.42 -4.12
CA PHE A 325 19.75 -11.67 -4.85
C PHE A 325 18.58 -11.59 -5.86
N LEU A 326 17.44 -11.01 -5.47
CA LEU A 326 16.30 -10.80 -6.38
C LEU A 326 16.68 -9.86 -7.53
N THR A 327 17.47 -8.82 -7.24
CA THR A 327 18.00 -7.88 -8.24
C THR A 327 18.97 -8.58 -9.20
N ASP A 328 19.80 -9.49 -8.70
CA ASP A 328 20.71 -10.33 -9.51
C ASP A 328 19.93 -11.28 -10.44
N GLN A 329 18.73 -11.72 -10.02
CA GLN A 329 17.77 -12.44 -10.89
C GLN A 329 17.05 -11.53 -11.90
N LYS A 330 17.43 -10.24 -11.96
CA LYS A 330 16.78 -9.22 -12.79
C LYS A 330 15.30 -9.08 -12.46
N ILE A 331 14.91 -9.24 -11.19
CA ILE A 331 13.58 -8.82 -10.73
C ILE A 331 13.60 -7.31 -10.54
N HIS A 332 12.76 -6.61 -11.31
CA HIS A 332 12.69 -5.16 -11.23
C HIS A 332 11.66 -4.69 -10.21
N GLY A 333 11.94 -4.96 -8.94
CA GLY A 333 11.13 -4.49 -7.82
C GLY A 333 9.94 -5.39 -7.46
N PRO A 334 9.18 -5.01 -6.42
CA PRO A 334 8.17 -5.89 -5.80
C PRO A 334 7.02 -6.23 -6.74
N GLY A 335 6.65 -5.31 -7.63
CA GLY A 335 5.56 -5.51 -8.60
C GLY A 335 5.86 -6.58 -9.66
N MET A 336 7.14 -6.89 -9.90
CA MET A 336 7.58 -7.92 -10.86
C MET A 336 7.81 -9.28 -10.18
N LEU A 337 7.77 -9.37 -8.85
CA LEU A 337 7.84 -10.67 -8.16
C LEU A 337 6.60 -11.51 -8.50
N PRO A 338 6.79 -12.77 -8.97
CA PRO A 338 5.67 -13.68 -9.25
C PRO A 338 4.75 -13.82 -8.04
N PHE A 339 5.35 -14.06 -6.88
CA PHE A 339 4.71 -14.04 -5.58
C PHE A 339 5.66 -13.41 -4.57
N VAL A 340 5.12 -12.60 -3.66
CA VAL A 340 5.89 -12.04 -2.54
C VAL A 340 6.50 -13.16 -1.68
N TYR A 341 5.78 -14.28 -1.54
CA TYR A 341 6.21 -15.42 -0.75
C TYR A 341 7.47 -16.13 -1.26
N LEU A 342 7.91 -15.92 -2.50
CA LEU A 342 9.18 -16.47 -2.98
C LEU A 342 10.40 -15.83 -2.30
N ALA A 343 10.28 -14.58 -1.89
CA ALA A 343 11.39 -13.86 -1.24
C ALA A 343 11.59 -14.31 0.22
N LEU A 344 10.53 -14.86 0.84
CA LEU A 344 10.49 -15.18 2.26
C LEU A 344 11.41 -16.36 2.63
N PRO A 345 11.34 -17.55 1.99
CA PRO A 345 12.30 -18.63 2.24
C PRO A 345 13.75 -18.29 1.88
N ILE A 346 13.97 -17.43 0.87
CA ILE A 346 15.32 -16.96 0.53
C ILE A 346 15.90 -16.11 1.65
N CYS A 347 15.10 -15.20 2.23
CA CYS A 347 15.53 -14.42 3.38
C CYS A 347 15.87 -15.31 4.58
N TYR A 348 15.03 -16.31 4.85
CA TYR A 348 15.33 -17.33 5.85
C TYR A 348 16.65 -18.05 5.55
N TYR A 349 16.87 -18.48 4.31
CA TYR A 349 18.05 -19.23 3.92
C TYR A 349 19.35 -18.43 4.08
N PHE A 350 19.34 -17.14 3.73
CA PHE A 350 20.51 -16.27 3.85
C PHE A 350 20.79 -15.83 5.28
N HIS A 351 19.79 -15.81 6.17
CA HIS A 351 19.98 -15.34 7.53
C HIS A 351 21.01 -16.20 8.28
N GLU A 352 22.13 -15.62 8.70
CA GLU A 352 23.22 -16.32 9.42
C GLU A 352 23.85 -17.52 8.68
N ASN A 353 23.54 -17.70 7.39
CA ASN A 353 24.20 -18.68 6.54
C ASN A 353 25.47 -18.06 5.95
N LYS A 354 26.65 -18.56 6.34
CA LYS A 354 27.94 -18.01 5.90
C LYS A 354 28.28 -18.32 4.44
N ASN A 355 27.74 -19.42 3.90
CA ASN A 355 28.08 -19.90 2.56
C ASN A 355 26.82 -20.37 1.81
N PRO A 356 25.84 -19.49 1.56
CA PRO A 356 24.62 -19.88 0.88
C PRO A 356 24.93 -20.28 -0.56
N ASN A 357 24.44 -21.45 -0.99
CA ASN A 357 24.51 -21.89 -2.37
C ASN A 357 23.49 -21.09 -3.20
N ARG A 358 23.96 -19.99 -3.79
CA ARG A 358 23.15 -19.07 -4.59
C ARG A 358 22.65 -19.69 -5.90
N ASP A 359 23.36 -20.70 -6.43
CA ASP A 359 22.93 -21.40 -7.65
C ASP A 359 21.72 -22.29 -7.37
N ILE A 360 21.72 -23.07 -6.28
CA ILE A 360 20.55 -23.85 -5.86
C ILE A 360 19.40 -22.92 -5.49
N ALA A 361 19.66 -21.81 -4.78
CA ALA A 361 18.64 -20.82 -4.47
C ALA A 361 18.01 -20.20 -5.74
N ARG A 362 18.82 -19.90 -6.77
CA ARG A 362 18.34 -19.42 -8.08
C ARG A 362 17.45 -20.48 -8.75
N GLN A 363 17.89 -21.72 -8.78
CA GLN A 363 17.15 -22.81 -9.41
C GLN A 363 15.82 -23.08 -8.70
N TRP A 364 15.84 -23.10 -7.37
CA TRP A 364 14.63 -23.17 -6.56
C TRP A 364 13.68 -21.99 -6.83
N PHE A 365 14.20 -20.76 -6.92
CA PHE A 365 13.37 -19.57 -7.15
C PHE A 365 12.63 -19.65 -8.49
N TRP A 366 13.35 -19.90 -9.59
CA TRP A 366 12.75 -19.96 -10.92
C TRP A 366 11.86 -21.19 -11.11
N ARG A 367 12.24 -22.34 -10.51
CA ARG A 367 11.35 -23.52 -10.47
C ARG A 367 10.01 -23.18 -9.85
N ASN A 368 9.99 -22.51 -8.71
CA ASN A 368 8.73 -22.17 -8.02
C ASN A 368 8.00 -20.98 -8.65
N ALA A 369 8.71 -20.06 -9.31
CA ALA A 369 8.09 -18.99 -10.09
C ALA A 369 7.20 -19.53 -11.22
N PHE A 370 7.60 -20.63 -11.86
CA PHE A 370 6.83 -21.28 -12.94
C PHE A 370 6.03 -22.51 -12.48
N GLY A 371 6.41 -23.15 -11.37
CA GLY A 371 5.72 -24.24 -10.70
C GLY A 371 4.58 -23.73 -9.82
N LEU A 372 3.47 -23.33 -10.45
CA LEU A 372 2.34 -22.60 -9.83
C LEU A 372 1.47 -23.43 -8.85
N GLU A 373 1.97 -24.57 -8.38
CA GLU A 373 1.29 -25.45 -7.42
C GLU A 373 1.75 -25.21 -5.98
N SER A 374 2.71 -24.31 -5.76
CA SER A 374 3.34 -24.02 -4.46
C SER A 374 3.03 -22.58 -4.01
N PHE A 375 2.91 -22.35 -2.69
CA PHE A 375 2.59 -21.05 -2.05
C PHE A 375 1.11 -20.64 -2.01
N SER A 376 0.22 -21.60 -1.84
CA SER A 376 -1.20 -21.38 -1.55
C SER A 376 -1.45 -20.75 -0.17
N ASN A 377 -0.54 -20.98 0.79
CA ASN A 377 -0.68 -20.52 2.16
C ASN A 377 0.68 -20.37 2.87
N SER A 378 0.67 -19.87 4.11
CA SER A 378 1.90 -19.64 4.89
C SER A 378 2.67 -20.91 5.25
N SER A 379 2.01 -22.06 5.34
CA SER A 379 2.66 -23.33 5.68
C SER A 379 3.63 -23.76 4.59
N ASP A 380 3.33 -23.48 3.32
CA ASP A 380 4.22 -23.76 2.19
C ASP A 380 5.55 -23.01 2.34
N VAL A 381 5.50 -21.75 2.79
CA VAL A 381 6.70 -20.96 3.10
C VAL A 381 7.53 -21.65 4.18
N TYR A 382 6.89 -22.06 5.27
CA TYR A 382 7.59 -22.72 6.38
C TYR A 382 8.16 -24.08 6.00
N ASP A 383 7.45 -24.83 5.16
CA ASP A 383 7.89 -26.12 4.63
C ASP A 383 9.18 -25.95 3.84
N TYR A 384 9.27 -24.99 2.92
CA TYR A 384 10.52 -24.70 2.22
C TYR A 384 11.65 -24.24 3.14
N CYS A 385 11.35 -23.44 4.16
CA CYS A 385 12.37 -23.03 5.14
C CYS A 385 12.96 -24.25 5.88
N GLU A 386 12.11 -25.15 6.37
CA GLU A 386 12.50 -26.23 7.27
C GLU A 386 12.92 -27.52 6.56
N ASN A 387 12.30 -27.85 5.43
CA ASN A 387 12.46 -29.12 4.72
C ASN A 387 13.28 -29.00 3.43
N PHE A 388 13.53 -27.79 2.93
CA PHE A 388 14.42 -27.56 1.78
C PHE A 388 15.68 -26.78 2.18
N PHE A 389 15.54 -25.57 2.70
CA PHE A 389 16.68 -24.69 2.94
C PHE A 389 17.52 -25.06 4.17
N ARG A 390 16.90 -25.54 5.25
CA ARG A 390 17.62 -25.98 6.45
C ARG A 390 18.47 -27.24 6.23
N PRO A 391 17.99 -28.31 5.55
CA PRO A 391 18.83 -29.43 5.13
C PRO A 391 19.97 -28.98 4.20
N LEU A 392 19.65 -28.14 3.21
CA LEU A 392 20.64 -27.60 2.27
C LEU A 392 21.79 -26.85 3.01
N GLU A 393 21.45 -26.06 4.03
CA GLU A 393 22.44 -25.36 4.85
C GLU A 393 23.33 -26.31 5.67
N ARG A 394 22.81 -27.47 6.07
CA ARG A 394 23.59 -28.52 6.75
C ARG A 394 24.49 -29.33 5.80
N GLY A 395 24.46 -29.03 4.51
CA GLY A 395 25.18 -29.78 3.49
C GLY A 395 24.52 -31.10 3.11
N GLU A 396 23.23 -31.28 3.46
CA GLU A 396 22.45 -32.43 3.02
C GLU A 396 22.10 -32.29 1.53
N MET A 397 22.07 -33.40 0.80
CA MET A 397 21.58 -33.42 -0.57
C MET A 397 20.07 -33.16 -0.58
N VAL A 398 19.65 -32.09 -1.26
CA VAL A 398 18.24 -31.76 -1.49
C VAL A 398 17.92 -31.93 -2.96
N GLU A 399 16.85 -32.64 -3.27
CA GLU A 399 16.35 -32.75 -4.64
C GLU A 399 15.54 -31.49 -4.97
N ILE A 400 15.89 -30.80 -6.06
CA ILE A 400 15.06 -29.71 -6.57
C ILE A 400 13.91 -30.35 -7.36
N PRO A 401 12.64 -30.14 -6.96
CA PRO A 401 11.52 -30.82 -7.60
C PRO A 401 11.45 -30.48 -9.10
N PRO A 402 11.06 -31.44 -9.96
CA PRO A 402 10.97 -31.20 -11.39
C PRO A 402 10.01 -30.06 -11.73
N LEU A 403 10.19 -29.51 -12.93
CA LEU A 403 9.35 -28.46 -13.49
C LEU A 403 8.73 -28.94 -14.79
N THR A 404 7.41 -28.88 -14.91
CA THR A 404 6.71 -29.12 -16.17
C THR A 404 6.24 -27.79 -16.75
N ILE A 405 6.68 -27.47 -17.96
CA ILE A 405 6.27 -26.27 -18.70
C ILE A 405 5.40 -26.69 -19.87
N SER A 406 4.14 -26.25 -19.89
CA SER A 406 3.23 -26.43 -21.03
C SER A 406 3.31 -25.21 -21.94
N LYS A 407 3.71 -25.38 -23.22
CA LYS A 407 3.73 -24.25 -24.16
C LYS A 407 2.31 -23.81 -24.46
N THR A 408 1.35 -24.74 -24.56
CA THR A 408 -0.08 -24.40 -24.62
C THR A 408 -0.53 -23.48 -23.48
N ARG A 409 -0.12 -23.76 -22.23
CA ARG A 409 -0.45 -22.87 -21.09
C ARG A 409 0.16 -21.48 -21.26
N LEU A 410 1.42 -21.38 -21.69
CA LEU A 410 2.07 -20.09 -21.96
C LEU A 410 1.34 -19.30 -23.06
N VAL A 411 0.91 -19.98 -24.11
CA VAL A 411 0.20 -19.39 -25.26
C VAL A 411 -1.22 -18.96 -24.89
N GLN A 412 -1.97 -19.79 -24.17
CA GLN A 412 -3.38 -19.53 -23.84
C GLN A 412 -3.59 -18.62 -22.64
N THR A 413 -2.56 -18.40 -21.81
CA THR A 413 -2.69 -17.48 -20.68
C THR A 413 -2.68 -16.04 -21.17
N ASN A 414 -3.73 -15.30 -20.86
CA ASN A 414 -3.80 -13.87 -21.12
C ASN A 414 -2.96 -13.09 -20.10
N TYR A 415 -2.29 -12.06 -20.59
CA TYR A 415 -1.52 -11.17 -19.75
C TYR A 415 -2.41 -10.40 -18.78
N HIS A 416 -2.04 -10.49 -17.51
CA HIS A 416 -2.59 -9.66 -16.46
C HIS A 416 -1.52 -9.32 -15.43
N TYR A 417 -1.29 -8.03 -15.14
CA TYR A 417 -0.18 -7.58 -14.30
C TYR A 417 -0.18 -8.15 -12.86
N ARG A 418 -1.33 -8.63 -12.35
CA ARG A 418 -1.43 -9.29 -11.03
C ARG A 418 -1.26 -10.80 -11.07
N ASN A 419 -1.32 -11.42 -12.25
CA ASN A 419 -1.21 -12.86 -12.38
C ASN A 419 0.25 -13.30 -12.20
N ALA A 420 0.47 -14.32 -11.38
CA ALA A 420 1.81 -14.75 -11.02
C ALA A 420 2.60 -15.33 -12.20
N LEU A 421 1.95 -16.10 -13.09
CA LEU A 421 2.58 -16.59 -14.32
C LEU A 421 2.99 -15.42 -15.22
N SER A 422 2.12 -14.41 -15.36
CA SER A 422 2.42 -13.20 -16.13
C SER A 422 3.68 -12.51 -15.60
N ARG A 423 3.79 -12.35 -14.27
CA ARG A 423 4.95 -11.76 -13.62
C ARG A 423 6.21 -12.61 -13.76
N ALA A 424 6.11 -13.93 -13.64
CA ALA A 424 7.21 -14.86 -13.86
C ALA A 424 7.74 -14.78 -15.30
N VAL A 425 6.85 -14.79 -16.30
CA VAL A 425 7.21 -14.63 -17.71
C VAL A 425 7.88 -13.27 -17.94
N LEU A 426 7.30 -12.17 -17.46
CA LEU A 426 7.88 -10.84 -17.63
C LEU A 426 9.23 -10.69 -16.93
N ALA A 427 9.38 -11.21 -15.71
CA ALA A 427 10.64 -11.24 -14.99
C ALA A 427 11.71 -12.02 -15.77
N PHE A 428 11.34 -13.16 -16.34
CA PHE A 428 12.26 -13.99 -17.10
C PHE A 428 12.65 -13.35 -18.45
N LEU A 429 11.70 -12.70 -19.13
CA LEU A 429 11.97 -11.90 -20.32
C LEU A 429 12.89 -10.72 -19.99
N ALA A 430 12.66 -10.03 -18.87
CA ALA A 430 13.54 -8.95 -18.41
C ALA A 430 14.97 -9.46 -18.12
N LYS A 431 15.10 -10.69 -17.59
CA LYS A 431 16.39 -11.35 -17.36
C LYS A 431 17.18 -11.57 -18.66
N GLN A 432 16.52 -11.67 -19.82
CA GLN A 432 17.19 -11.77 -21.12
C GLN A 432 17.86 -10.46 -21.58
N ASN A 433 17.72 -9.37 -20.82
CA ASN A 433 18.21 -8.03 -21.15
C ASN A 433 17.67 -7.55 -22.52
N PRO A 434 16.34 -7.42 -22.66
CA PRO A 434 15.69 -7.00 -23.90
C PRO A 434 16.27 -5.71 -24.46
N LEU A 435 16.50 -5.68 -25.76
CA LEU A 435 17.01 -4.52 -26.50
C LEU A 435 15.86 -3.78 -27.21
N ASP A 436 15.98 -2.46 -27.37
CA ASP A 436 14.98 -1.67 -28.08
C ASP A 436 15.12 -1.87 -29.60
N PHE A 437 14.00 -2.07 -30.32
CA PHE A 437 14.02 -2.35 -31.75
C PHE A 437 14.67 -1.25 -32.60
N ASN A 438 14.61 0.00 -32.14
CA ASN A 438 15.17 1.14 -32.87
C ASN A 438 16.61 1.50 -32.44
N ASP A 439 17.05 1.06 -31.25
CA ASP A 439 18.35 1.47 -30.69
C ASP A 439 18.85 0.42 -29.68
N PRO A 440 19.77 -0.48 -30.06
CA PRO A 440 20.24 -1.55 -29.20
C PRO A 440 21.08 -1.06 -28.01
N TYR A 441 21.51 0.20 -27.99
CA TYR A 441 22.24 0.79 -26.88
C TYR A 441 21.34 1.46 -25.85
N ALA A 442 20.04 1.60 -26.17
CA ALA A 442 19.09 2.20 -25.27
C ALA A 442 18.70 1.26 -24.13
N VAL A 443 18.62 1.81 -22.92
CA VAL A 443 18.11 1.07 -21.77
C VAL A 443 16.59 0.92 -21.90
N VAL A 444 16.14 -0.32 -22.07
CA VAL A 444 14.71 -0.68 -22.10
C VAL A 444 14.13 -0.77 -20.69
N LEU A 445 14.92 -1.27 -19.74
CA LEU A 445 14.47 -1.60 -18.39
C LEU A 445 15.00 -0.61 -17.33
N ASP A 446 14.81 0.69 -17.55
CA ASP A 446 15.21 1.72 -16.59
C ASP A 446 14.26 1.76 -15.36
N ASN A 447 14.69 2.41 -14.27
CA ASN A 447 13.86 2.49 -13.04
C ASN A 447 12.58 3.33 -13.27
N VAL A 448 12.61 4.24 -14.23
CA VAL A 448 11.49 5.14 -14.58
C VAL A 448 10.37 4.34 -15.29
N TYR A 449 10.75 3.32 -16.06
CA TYR A 449 9.91 2.42 -16.85
C TYR A 449 8.82 1.73 -16.01
N LEU A 450 9.13 1.42 -14.75
CA LEU A 450 8.23 0.69 -13.85
C LEU A 450 7.53 1.58 -12.84
N LEU A 451 8.03 2.80 -12.61
CA LEU A 451 7.46 3.76 -11.66
C LEU A 451 6.39 4.64 -12.30
N LEU A 452 6.52 5.00 -13.59
CA LEU A 452 5.64 5.98 -14.24
C LEU A 452 4.40 5.38 -14.90
N SER A 453 4.23 4.06 -14.94
CA SER A 453 3.19 3.47 -15.76
C SER A 453 2.43 2.37 -15.01
N HIS A 454 1.12 2.54 -14.90
CA HIS A 454 0.20 1.48 -14.50
C HIS A 454 0.20 0.28 -15.48
N ALA A 455 0.95 0.38 -16.59
CA ALA A 455 1.37 -0.72 -17.43
C ALA A 455 2.78 -0.40 -17.96
N PRO A 456 3.82 -1.22 -17.70
CA PRO A 456 5.11 -1.08 -18.41
C PRO A 456 4.83 -0.94 -19.91
N ASN A 457 5.69 -0.28 -20.69
CA ASN A 457 5.55 -0.15 -22.16
C ASN A 457 5.77 -1.50 -22.88
N LEU A 458 5.02 -2.49 -22.42
CA LEU A 458 4.85 -3.79 -23.01
C LEU A 458 4.15 -3.57 -24.33
N HIS A 459 4.75 -4.13 -25.36
CA HIS A 459 4.18 -4.13 -26.69
C HIS A 459 3.69 -5.53 -27.00
N HIS A 460 2.49 -5.61 -27.58
CA HIS A 460 2.03 -6.83 -28.21
C HIS A 460 2.72 -6.93 -29.56
N ILE A 461 3.64 -7.89 -29.72
CA ILE A 461 4.45 -8.08 -30.93
C ILE A 461 3.55 -8.08 -32.15
N TYR A 462 2.45 -8.84 -32.13
CA TYR A 462 1.31 -8.62 -33.01
C TYR A 462 0.34 -7.67 -32.33
N PRO A 463 0.22 -6.39 -32.75
CA PRO A 463 -0.62 -5.43 -32.05
C PRO A 463 -2.07 -5.88 -31.98
N GLN A 464 -2.74 -5.63 -30.85
CA GLN A 464 -4.11 -6.11 -30.66
C GLN A 464 -5.08 -5.56 -31.71
N ASN A 465 -4.96 -4.26 -32.07
CA ASN A 465 -5.85 -3.68 -33.08
C ASN A 465 -5.56 -4.20 -34.49
N PHE A 466 -4.31 -4.60 -34.79
CA PHE A 466 -4.00 -5.34 -36.01
C PHE A 466 -4.76 -6.67 -36.03
N LEU A 467 -4.63 -7.47 -34.96
CA LEU A 467 -5.27 -8.79 -34.86
C LEU A 467 -6.80 -8.73 -34.88
N LYS A 468 -7.42 -7.68 -34.32
CA LYS A 468 -8.88 -7.47 -34.41
C LYS A 468 -9.41 -7.36 -35.84
N ASN A 469 -8.57 -6.91 -36.77
CA ASN A 469 -8.94 -6.75 -38.18
C ASN A 469 -8.64 -7.99 -39.02
N VAL A 470 -8.05 -9.04 -38.44
CA VAL A 470 -7.77 -10.32 -39.10
C VAL A 470 -8.99 -11.23 -38.96
N THR A 471 -9.57 -11.66 -40.08
CA THR A 471 -10.61 -12.70 -40.08
C THR A 471 -10.00 -14.08 -39.87
N ASP A 472 -10.76 -15.00 -39.29
CA ASP A 472 -10.40 -16.43 -39.19
C ASP A 472 -9.14 -16.73 -38.35
N LEU A 473 -8.90 -15.97 -37.27
CA LEU A 473 -7.86 -16.32 -36.30
C LEU A 473 -8.12 -17.72 -35.69
N PRO A 474 -7.08 -18.58 -35.59
CA PRO A 474 -7.24 -19.93 -35.05
C PRO A 474 -7.82 -19.95 -33.63
N ALA A 475 -8.64 -20.95 -33.32
CA ALA A 475 -9.14 -21.16 -31.96
C ALA A 475 -7.99 -21.45 -30.98
N GLY A 476 -8.15 -21.03 -29.72
CA GLY A 476 -7.19 -21.30 -28.66
C GLY A 476 -5.96 -20.37 -28.64
N VAL A 477 -6.00 -19.26 -29.39
CA VAL A 477 -5.04 -18.16 -29.26
C VAL A 477 -5.76 -16.84 -29.05
N ASP A 478 -5.26 -16.03 -28.12
CA ASP A 478 -5.81 -14.71 -27.78
C ASP A 478 -4.80 -13.63 -28.18
N GLN A 479 -5.29 -12.46 -28.61
CA GLN A 479 -4.45 -11.30 -28.94
C GLN A 479 -3.58 -10.82 -27.76
N ASN A 480 -4.02 -11.09 -26.53
CA ASN A 480 -3.37 -10.74 -25.27
C ASN A 480 -2.57 -11.91 -24.65
N SER A 481 -2.22 -12.92 -25.45
CA SER A 481 -1.33 -14.01 -25.03
C SER A 481 -0.04 -13.51 -24.37
N LEU A 482 0.43 -14.20 -23.33
CA LEU A 482 1.74 -13.92 -22.71
C LEU A 482 2.89 -14.03 -23.72
N MET A 483 2.78 -14.94 -24.67
CA MET A 483 3.80 -15.14 -25.72
C MET A 483 3.71 -14.10 -26.84
N ASN A 484 2.75 -13.16 -26.76
CA ASN A 484 2.68 -12.01 -27.66
C ASN A 484 3.33 -10.75 -27.07
N ILE A 485 3.95 -10.80 -25.87
CA ILE A 485 4.41 -9.58 -25.18
C ILE A 485 5.93 -9.42 -25.23
N CYS A 486 6.41 -8.19 -25.47
CA CYS A 486 7.81 -7.81 -25.39
C CYS A 486 8.02 -6.45 -24.70
N PHE A 487 9.25 -6.15 -24.30
CA PHE A 487 9.61 -4.87 -23.69
C PHE A 487 10.09 -3.87 -24.75
N LEU A 488 9.55 -2.65 -24.78
CA LEU A 488 10.02 -1.60 -25.70
C LEU A 488 10.01 -0.24 -25.02
N ARG A 489 10.84 0.70 -25.47
CA ARG A 489 10.67 2.09 -25.02
C ARG A 489 9.37 2.67 -25.57
N ALA A 490 8.78 3.60 -24.82
CA ALA A 490 7.54 4.28 -25.22
C ALA A 490 7.62 4.87 -26.64
N ARG A 491 8.75 5.50 -26.98
CA ARG A 491 8.97 6.10 -28.32
C ARG A 491 8.90 5.06 -29.43
N THR A 492 9.51 3.90 -29.23
CA THR A 492 9.52 2.80 -30.21
C THR A 492 8.14 2.16 -30.30
N ASN A 493 7.48 1.96 -29.16
CA ASN A 493 6.10 1.47 -29.10
C ASN A 493 5.13 2.39 -29.88
N ILE A 494 5.24 3.71 -29.71
CA ILE A 494 4.45 4.71 -30.45
C ILE A 494 4.77 4.69 -31.96
N LYS A 495 6.05 4.53 -32.35
CA LYS A 495 6.47 4.44 -33.76
C LYS A 495 5.86 3.22 -34.46
N ILE A 496 5.76 2.11 -33.74
CA ILE A 496 5.14 0.87 -34.25
C ILE A 496 3.62 1.04 -34.33
N GLY A 497 2.97 1.48 -33.25
CA GLY A 497 1.52 1.59 -33.18
C GLY A 497 0.83 0.26 -33.46
N ASP A 498 -0.16 0.28 -34.34
CA ASP A 498 -0.97 -0.89 -34.71
C ASP A 498 -0.53 -1.56 -36.03
N LYS A 499 0.72 -1.34 -36.46
CA LYS A 499 1.23 -1.87 -37.72
C LYS A 499 1.36 -3.39 -37.69
N ASN A 500 1.22 -4.02 -38.87
CA ASN A 500 1.57 -5.42 -39.07
C ASN A 500 3.06 -5.67 -38.72
N PRO A 501 3.40 -6.70 -37.94
CA PRO A 501 4.79 -7.05 -37.62
C PRO A 501 5.70 -7.22 -38.82
N LEU A 502 5.23 -7.89 -39.87
CA LEU A 502 6.01 -8.06 -41.10
C LEU A 502 6.36 -6.71 -41.77
N ALA A 503 5.52 -5.69 -41.56
CA ALA A 503 5.75 -4.37 -42.11
C ALA A 503 6.68 -3.54 -41.22
N TYR A 504 6.42 -3.48 -39.92
CA TYR A 504 7.21 -2.63 -39.04
C TYR A 504 8.61 -3.22 -38.78
N PHE A 505 8.80 -4.55 -38.77
CA PHE A 505 10.14 -5.13 -38.55
C PHE A 505 11.10 -4.79 -39.69
N LYS A 506 10.60 -4.69 -40.94
CA LYS A 506 11.38 -4.19 -42.09
C LYS A 506 11.91 -2.77 -41.88
N GLU A 507 11.21 -1.94 -41.11
CA GLU A 507 11.69 -0.59 -40.74
C GLU A 507 12.90 -0.64 -39.77
N PHE A 508 13.16 -1.78 -39.14
CA PHE A 508 14.21 -1.97 -38.15
C PHE A 508 15.31 -2.96 -38.59
N GLU A 509 15.16 -3.66 -39.72
CA GLU A 509 16.16 -4.62 -40.23
C GLU A 509 17.55 -3.99 -40.44
N SER A 510 17.61 -2.71 -40.80
CA SER A 510 18.87 -1.98 -40.95
C SER A 510 19.51 -1.56 -39.63
N THR A 511 18.84 -1.78 -38.50
CA THR A 511 19.38 -1.49 -37.17
C THR A 511 20.55 -2.43 -36.90
N ARG A 512 21.64 -1.89 -36.33
CA ARG A 512 22.80 -2.68 -35.95
C ARG A 512 22.39 -3.80 -34.99
N ASP A 513 22.96 -4.99 -35.18
CA ASP A 513 22.74 -6.17 -34.33
C ASP A 513 21.25 -6.59 -34.23
N PHE A 514 20.46 -6.43 -35.30
CA PHE A 514 19.03 -6.77 -35.33
C PHE A 514 18.73 -8.21 -34.86
N ASP A 515 19.57 -9.17 -35.23
CA ASP A 515 19.41 -10.57 -34.79
C ASP A 515 19.51 -10.71 -33.26
N ARG A 516 20.46 -9.98 -32.66
CA ARG A 516 20.60 -9.92 -31.20
C ARG A 516 19.39 -9.27 -30.54
N ILE A 517 18.76 -8.29 -31.20
CA ILE A 517 17.51 -7.69 -30.72
C ILE A 517 16.42 -8.76 -30.67
N LEU A 518 16.20 -9.50 -31.76
CA LEU A 518 15.19 -10.58 -31.80
C LEU A 518 15.46 -11.66 -30.76
N GLU A 519 16.71 -12.10 -30.63
CA GLU A 519 17.14 -13.08 -29.62
C GLU A 519 16.88 -12.60 -28.18
N SER A 520 17.12 -11.31 -27.90
CA SER A 520 16.87 -10.73 -26.56
C SER A 520 15.40 -10.76 -26.14
N HIS A 521 14.48 -10.87 -27.11
CA HIS A 521 13.03 -11.00 -26.88
C HIS A 521 12.49 -12.40 -27.13
N LEU A 522 13.37 -13.34 -27.52
CA LEU A 522 13.01 -14.71 -27.91
C LEU A 522 12.01 -14.71 -29.09
N ILE A 523 12.21 -13.82 -30.06
CA ILE A 523 11.37 -13.69 -31.26
C ILE A 523 11.97 -14.58 -32.36
N PRO A 524 11.25 -15.61 -32.85
CA PRO A 524 11.77 -16.47 -33.91
C PRO A 524 11.77 -15.73 -35.25
N ARG A 525 12.96 -15.67 -35.88
CA ARG A 525 13.21 -14.86 -37.09
C ARG A 525 12.39 -15.33 -38.29
N GLU A 526 12.09 -16.62 -38.39
CA GLU A 526 11.35 -17.23 -39.48
C GLU A 526 9.93 -16.66 -39.66
N PHE A 527 9.35 -16.03 -38.62
CA PHE A 527 8.06 -15.34 -38.71
C PHE A 527 8.17 -13.88 -39.10
N ILE A 528 9.37 -13.31 -39.07
CA ILE A 528 9.64 -11.93 -39.49
C ILE A 528 9.95 -11.89 -40.98
N ASP A 529 10.67 -12.90 -41.47
CA ASP A 529 11.11 -13.00 -42.87
C ASP A 529 10.00 -13.45 -43.84
N LYS A 530 8.76 -13.69 -43.36
CA LYS A 530 7.61 -14.07 -44.20
C LYS A 530 7.24 -12.91 -45.14
N GLN A 531 6.88 -13.26 -46.39
CA GLN A 531 6.46 -12.27 -47.40
C GLN A 531 5.09 -11.68 -47.07
N GLU A 532 4.17 -12.50 -46.58
CA GLU A 532 2.80 -12.15 -46.25
C GLU A 532 2.36 -12.85 -44.96
N PHE A 533 1.42 -12.22 -44.24
CA PHE A 533 0.85 -12.75 -43.00
C PHE A 533 -0.41 -13.57 -43.31
N LYS A 534 -0.48 -14.78 -42.75
CA LYS A 534 -1.67 -15.62 -42.72
C LYS A 534 -2.19 -15.77 -41.29
N PRO A 535 -3.51 -15.91 -41.05
CA PRO A 535 -4.05 -16.06 -39.70
C PRO A 535 -3.41 -17.19 -38.88
N GLU A 536 -3.04 -18.30 -39.54
CA GLU A 536 -2.35 -19.44 -38.91
C GLU A 536 -0.97 -19.09 -38.37
N ASP A 537 -0.28 -18.12 -39.01
CA ASP A 537 1.07 -17.69 -38.64
C ASP A 537 1.10 -17.13 -37.21
N TYR A 538 0.01 -16.50 -36.74
CA TYR A 538 -0.05 -15.98 -35.38
C TYR A 538 0.04 -17.10 -34.35
N ARG A 539 -0.73 -18.19 -34.55
CA ARG A 539 -0.67 -19.34 -33.65
C ARG A 539 0.69 -20.01 -33.70
N GLU A 540 1.21 -20.26 -34.90
CA GLU A 540 2.53 -20.86 -35.09
C GLU A 540 3.64 -20.01 -34.42
N PHE A 541 3.58 -18.69 -34.57
CA PHE A 541 4.50 -17.75 -33.93
C PHE A 541 4.47 -17.87 -32.41
N LEU A 542 3.29 -17.85 -31.79
CA LEU A 542 3.16 -17.95 -30.33
C LEU A 542 3.75 -19.26 -29.80
N PHE A 543 3.50 -20.38 -30.48
CA PHE A 543 4.02 -21.69 -30.08
C PHE A 543 5.53 -21.82 -30.33
N ALA A 544 6.06 -21.27 -31.42
CA ALA A 544 7.49 -21.23 -31.68
C ALA A 544 8.22 -20.38 -30.62
N ARG A 545 7.69 -19.20 -30.30
CA ARG A 545 8.20 -18.35 -29.22
C ARG A 545 8.13 -19.02 -27.85
N ALA A 546 7.04 -19.72 -27.56
CA ALA A 546 6.89 -20.49 -26.32
C ALA A 546 7.90 -21.63 -26.21
N ASP A 547 8.25 -22.28 -27.32
CA ASP A 547 9.30 -23.30 -27.36
C ASP A 547 10.69 -22.69 -27.09
N TRP A 548 11.03 -21.57 -27.73
CA TRP A 548 12.27 -20.82 -27.44
C TRP A 548 12.34 -20.38 -25.98
N PHE A 549 11.23 -19.88 -25.43
CA PHE A 549 11.09 -19.52 -24.02
C PHE A 549 11.36 -20.71 -23.10
N ALA A 550 10.70 -21.85 -23.36
CA ALA A 550 10.82 -23.04 -22.52
C ALA A 550 12.24 -23.64 -22.58
N ARG A 551 12.89 -23.64 -23.75
CA ARG A 551 14.28 -24.07 -23.90
C ARG A 551 15.24 -23.15 -23.15
N ARG A 552 15.11 -21.82 -23.32
CA ARG A 552 15.94 -20.85 -22.60
C ARG A 552 15.77 -20.96 -21.09
N LEU A 553 14.55 -21.18 -20.60
CA LEU A 553 14.29 -21.42 -19.18
C LEU A 553 14.94 -22.70 -18.69
N LYS A 554 14.90 -23.78 -19.48
CA LYS A 554 15.57 -25.03 -19.16
C LYS A 554 17.09 -24.85 -19.03
N ASP A 555 17.71 -24.07 -19.91
CA ASP A 555 19.16 -23.81 -19.87
C ASP A 555 19.59 -23.05 -18.60
N GLU A 556 18.69 -22.24 -18.03
CA GLU A 556 18.91 -21.53 -16.76
C GLU A 556 18.73 -22.41 -15.51
N LEU A 557 18.23 -23.64 -15.68
CA LEU A 557 17.89 -24.59 -14.61
C LEU A 557 18.56 -25.96 -14.83
N PRO A 558 19.90 -26.03 -14.92
CA PRO A 558 20.62 -27.24 -15.32
C PRO A 558 20.43 -28.44 -14.37
N ASP A 559 20.21 -28.19 -13.07
CA ASP A 559 20.02 -29.24 -12.05
C ASP A 559 18.54 -29.51 -11.76
N VAL A 560 17.63 -28.84 -12.46
CA VAL A 560 16.19 -29.10 -12.36
C VAL A 560 15.77 -29.93 -13.56
N LYS A 561 15.10 -31.05 -13.32
CA LYS A 561 14.47 -31.81 -14.41
C LYS A 561 13.30 -31.00 -15.00
N VAL A 562 13.56 -30.29 -16.09
CA VAL A 562 12.55 -29.53 -16.84
C VAL A 562 11.96 -30.38 -17.97
N THR A 563 10.66 -30.64 -17.89
CA THR A 563 9.88 -31.32 -18.92
C THR A 563 9.05 -30.29 -19.69
N ILE A 564 9.28 -30.16 -20.99
CA ILE A 564 8.50 -29.27 -21.86
C ILE A 564 7.41 -30.13 -22.51
N VAL A 565 6.15 -29.72 -22.34
CA VAL A 565 4.96 -30.36 -22.89
C VAL A 565 4.18 -29.37 -23.77
N ASP A 566 3.32 -29.91 -24.63
CA ASP A 566 2.40 -29.25 -25.57
C ASP A 566 2.96 -28.11 -26.41
#